data_AF-A0A920R5B7-F1
#
_entry.id   AF-A0A920R5B7-F1
#
_cell.length_a   1.000
_cell.length_b   1.000
_cell.length_c   1.000
_cell.angle_alpha   90.00
_cell.angle_beta   90.00
_cell.angle_gamma   90.00
#
_symmetry.space_group_name_H-M   'P 1'
#
loop_
_entity.id
_entity.type
_entity.pdbx_description
1 polymer ?
#
loop_
_entity_poly.entity_id
_entity_poly.type
_entity_poly.pdbx_seq_one_letter_code
_entity_poly.pdbx_strand_id
1 'polypeptide(L)'
;MGDLSKIMPVIHPYTKAASGIGHGEDYIIQDYDRAVVSSAKVMAATVLSLLHDGATKAEETIGKFKPHFTPRQYVKSQRERFTNTTYRSRKKKRPLLIDTS
;
A
#
# COMPACT_ATOMS: atom_id res chain seq x y z
N MET A 1 -2.95 0.41 0.60
CA MET A 1 -3.73 1.10 -0.45
C MET A 1 -5.12 0.51 -0.70
N GLY A 2 -5.41 -0.76 -0.37
CA GLY A 2 -6.73 -1.35 -0.62
C GLY A 2 -7.87 -0.83 0.28
N ASP A 3 -7.56 -0.18 1.38
CA ASP A 3 -8.54 0.32 2.34
C ASP A 3 -9.25 1.61 1.89
N LEU A 4 -8.59 2.47 1.10
CA LEU A 4 -9.23 3.63 0.46
C LEU A 4 -10.34 3.22 -0.53
N SER A 5 -10.22 2.04 -1.15
CA SER A 5 -11.28 1.48 -2.02
C SER A 5 -12.59 1.20 -1.30
N LYS A 6 -12.62 1.33 0.04
CA LYS A 6 -13.86 1.25 0.83
C LYS A 6 -14.69 2.53 0.80
N ILE A 7 -14.09 3.67 0.43
CA ILE A 7 -14.76 4.98 0.45
C ILE A 7 -14.76 5.72 -0.90
N MET A 8 -13.92 5.33 -1.85
CA MET A 8 -13.86 5.94 -3.18
C MET A 8 -13.35 4.95 -4.25
N PRO A 9 -13.56 5.20 -5.55
CA PRO A 9 -12.92 4.43 -6.62
C PRO A 9 -11.38 4.52 -6.50
N VAL A 10 -10.69 3.39 -6.56
CA VAL A 10 -9.23 3.32 -6.48
C VAL A 10 -8.72 2.26 -7.46
N ILE A 11 -7.60 2.56 -8.14
CA ILE A 11 -6.80 1.58 -8.87
C ILE A 11 -5.39 1.52 -8.27
N HIS A 12 -4.75 0.37 -8.33
CA HIS A 12 -3.36 0.19 -7.91
C HIS A 12 -2.58 -0.46 -9.06
N PRO A 13 -2.18 0.32 -10.08
CA PRO A 13 -1.44 -0.20 -11.21
C PRO A 13 -0.02 -0.59 -10.77
N TYR A 14 0.47 -1.69 -11.32
CA TYR A 14 1.82 -2.18 -11.09
C TYR A 14 2.62 -2.17 -12.38
N THR A 15 3.88 -1.79 -12.27
CA THR A 15 4.84 -1.85 -13.35
C THR A 15 5.95 -2.86 -13.01
N LYS A 16 6.08 -3.91 -13.83
CA LYS A 16 7.15 -4.89 -13.65
C LYS A 16 8.44 -4.40 -14.31
N ALA A 17 9.27 -3.74 -13.52
CA ALA A 17 10.55 -3.20 -13.97
C ALA A 17 11.73 -3.54 -13.03
N ALA A 18 11.47 -4.26 -11.95
CA ALA A 18 12.49 -4.72 -11.00
C ALA A 18 12.72 -6.23 -11.12
N SER A 19 13.94 -6.68 -10.80
CA SER A 19 14.29 -8.08 -10.53
C SER A 19 14.57 -8.31 -9.05
N GLY A 20 14.77 -9.57 -8.65
CA GLY A 20 15.03 -9.96 -7.27
C GLY A 20 13.78 -10.04 -6.41
N ILE A 21 13.96 -10.27 -5.10
CA ILE A 21 12.86 -10.40 -4.14
C ILE A 21 12.46 -9.02 -3.62
N GLY A 22 11.16 -8.72 -3.55
CA GLY A 22 10.68 -7.47 -2.94
C GLY A 22 11.18 -7.34 -1.49
N HIS A 23 11.82 -6.23 -1.17
CA HIS A 23 12.53 -5.98 0.11
C HIS A 23 13.77 -6.85 0.36
N GLY A 24 14.24 -7.59 -0.64
CA GLY A 24 15.52 -8.32 -0.61
C GLY A 24 16.70 -7.43 -0.99
N GLU A 25 17.91 -7.90 -0.70
CA GLU A 25 19.17 -7.23 -1.07
C GLU A 25 19.44 -7.22 -2.59
N ASP A 26 18.76 -8.10 -3.33
CA ASP A 26 18.86 -8.26 -4.78
C ASP A 26 17.77 -7.48 -5.55
N TYR A 27 16.99 -6.64 -4.87
CA TYR A 27 15.92 -5.86 -5.48
C TYR A 27 16.45 -4.68 -6.29
N ILE A 28 16.53 -4.85 -7.62
CA ILE A 28 17.17 -3.89 -8.52
C ILE A 28 16.20 -3.51 -9.65
N ILE A 29 16.11 -2.20 -9.94
CA ILE A 29 15.38 -1.70 -11.11
C ILE A 29 16.20 -1.98 -12.37
N GLN A 30 15.65 -2.79 -13.26
CA GLN A 30 16.29 -3.23 -14.50
C GLN A 30 15.92 -2.36 -15.71
N ASP A 31 14.75 -1.73 -15.66
CA ASP A 31 14.22 -0.93 -16.78
C ASP A 31 13.70 0.41 -16.24
N TYR A 32 14.57 1.42 -16.27
CA TYR A 32 14.23 2.75 -15.76
C TYR A 32 13.13 3.43 -16.56
N ASP A 33 13.15 3.31 -17.89
CA ASP A 33 12.13 3.93 -18.74
C ASP A 33 10.76 3.36 -18.40
N ARG A 34 10.66 2.04 -18.25
CA ARG A 34 9.41 1.41 -17.81
C ARG A 34 9.04 1.82 -16.39
N ALA A 35 9.98 1.70 -15.44
CA ALA A 35 9.73 1.98 -14.02
C ALA A 35 9.22 3.40 -13.78
N VAL A 36 9.83 4.39 -14.44
CA VAL A 36 9.62 5.81 -14.16
C VAL A 36 8.88 6.51 -15.28
N VAL A 37 9.45 6.54 -16.50
CA VAL A 37 8.96 7.39 -17.59
C VAL A 37 7.60 6.91 -18.10
N SER A 38 7.49 5.62 -18.43
CA SER A 38 6.25 5.01 -18.89
C SER A 38 5.17 5.01 -17.80
N SER A 39 5.53 4.68 -16.55
CA SER A 39 4.60 4.78 -15.42
C SER A 39 4.06 6.20 -15.24
N ALA A 40 4.92 7.23 -15.35
CA ALA A 40 4.50 8.63 -15.27
C ALA A 40 3.55 9.01 -16.41
N LYS A 41 3.86 8.59 -17.65
CA LYS A 41 2.97 8.81 -18.81
C LYS A 41 1.61 8.16 -18.61
N VAL A 42 1.56 6.94 -18.07
CA VAL A 42 0.29 6.25 -17.79
C VAL A 42 -0.52 6.95 -16.70
N MET A 43 0.13 7.42 -15.63
CA MET A 43 -0.55 8.20 -14.59
C MET A 43 -1.11 9.52 -15.16
N ALA A 44 -0.33 10.25 -15.95
CA ALA A 44 -0.77 11.48 -16.61
C ALA A 44 -1.93 11.21 -17.59
N ALA A 45 -1.83 10.17 -18.40
CA ALA A 45 -2.89 9.75 -19.31
C ALA A 45 -4.17 9.34 -18.57
N THR A 46 -4.06 8.73 -17.39
CA THR A 46 -5.21 8.38 -16.53
C THR A 46 -5.90 9.64 -16.02
N VAL A 47 -5.14 10.62 -15.52
CA VAL A 47 -5.69 11.92 -15.09
C VAL A 47 -6.38 12.61 -16.26
N LEU A 48 -5.73 12.66 -17.43
CA LEU A 48 -6.33 13.24 -18.64
C LEU A 48 -7.63 12.53 -19.00
N SER A 49 -7.63 11.20 -19.05
CA SER A 49 -8.81 10.38 -19.39
C SER A 49 -9.98 10.55 -18.42
N LEU A 50 -9.72 10.92 -17.17
CA LEU A 50 -10.75 11.16 -16.16
C LEU A 50 -11.28 12.59 -16.19
N LEU A 51 -10.41 13.57 -16.42
CA LEU A 51 -10.71 14.99 -16.23
C LEU A 51 -10.94 15.77 -17.53
N HIS A 52 -10.60 15.22 -18.70
CA HIS A 52 -10.95 15.84 -19.97
C HIS A 52 -12.48 15.95 -20.12
N ASP A 53 -12.94 16.83 -21.03
CA ASP A 53 -14.35 17.01 -21.35
C ASP A 53 -15.22 17.25 -20.11
N GLY A 54 -14.80 18.23 -19.30
CA GLY A 54 -15.51 18.63 -18.08
C GLY A 54 -15.54 17.55 -16.98
N ALA A 55 -14.59 16.61 -16.97
CA ALA A 55 -14.51 15.50 -16.02
C ALA A 55 -15.71 14.55 -16.04
N THR A 56 -16.44 14.50 -17.16
CA THR A 56 -17.62 13.63 -17.34
C THR A 56 -17.32 12.19 -16.94
N LYS A 57 -16.13 11.67 -17.27
CA LYS A 57 -15.74 10.29 -16.95
C LYS A 57 -15.47 10.08 -15.45
N ALA A 58 -14.87 11.06 -14.78
CA ALA A 58 -14.67 11.01 -13.33
C ALA A 58 -16.01 10.99 -12.59
N GLU A 59 -16.95 11.88 -12.96
CA GLU A 59 -18.28 11.95 -12.35
C GLU A 59 -19.07 10.65 -12.57
N GLU A 60 -19.03 10.08 -13.78
CA GLU A 60 -19.63 8.77 -14.06
C GLU A 60 -19.04 7.67 -13.16
N THR A 61 -17.70 7.67 -13.00
CA THR A 61 -16.98 6.66 -12.20
C THR A 61 -17.32 6.78 -10.72
N ILE A 62 -17.38 8.00 -10.18
CA ILE A 62 -17.77 8.27 -8.81
C ILE A 62 -19.25 7.90 -8.59
N GLY A 63 -20.14 8.29 -9.50
CA GLY A 63 -21.58 8.03 -9.39
C GLY A 63 -21.95 6.54 -9.46
N LYS A 64 -21.16 5.73 -10.18
CA LYS A 64 -21.35 4.26 -10.25
C LYS A 64 -20.72 3.51 -9.09
N PHE A 65 -19.82 4.13 -8.35
CA PHE A 65 -19.14 3.48 -7.24
C PHE A 65 -20.05 3.37 -6.02
N LYS A 66 -20.03 2.20 -5.38
CA LYS A 66 -20.81 1.91 -4.17
C LYS A 66 -19.84 1.78 -2.99
N PRO A 67 -19.70 2.82 -2.15
CA PRO A 67 -18.82 2.76 -0.98
C PRO A 67 -19.25 1.66 -0.01
N HIS A 68 -18.28 0.93 0.54
CA HIS A 68 -18.53 0.02 1.66
C HIS A 68 -18.67 0.78 2.98
N PHE A 69 -18.00 1.92 3.09
CA PHE A 69 -18.05 2.80 4.25
C PHE A 69 -18.37 4.23 3.84
N THR A 70 -19.03 4.96 4.74
CA THR A 70 -18.94 6.41 4.78
C THR A 70 -17.54 6.84 5.25
N PRO A 71 -17.08 8.06 4.95
CA PRO A 71 -15.79 8.57 5.45
C PRO A 71 -15.64 8.47 6.98
N ARG A 72 -16.73 8.72 7.74
CA ARG A 72 -16.74 8.59 9.20
C ARG A 72 -16.54 7.15 9.67
N GLN A 73 -17.21 6.19 9.04
CA GLN A 73 -17.05 4.77 9.36
C GLN A 73 -15.63 4.28 9.05
N TYR A 74 -15.06 4.70 7.92
CA TYR A 74 -13.66 4.39 7.59
C TYR A 74 -12.70 4.92 8.65
N VAL A 75 -12.76 6.20 9.00
CA VAL A 75 -11.89 6.81 10.02
C VAL A 75 -12.05 6.11 11.38
N LYS A 76 -13.29 5.79 11.79
CA LYS A 76 -13.56 5.01 13.01
C LYS A 76 -12.84 3.66 12.97
N SER A 77 -12.99 2.91 11.87
CA SER A 77 -12.38 1.59 11.71
C SER A 77 -10.85 1.63 11.75
N GLN A 78 -10.22 2.67 11.19
CA GLN A 78 -8.76 2.84 11.22
C GLN A 78 -8.25 3.13 12.63
N ARG A 79 -9.00 3.92 13.42
CA ARG A 79 -8.67 4.21 14.82
C ARG A 79 -8.78 2.97 15.70
N GLU A 80 -9.82 2.18 15.52
CA GLU A 80 -10.03 0.93 16.29
C GLU A 80 -8.93 -0.11 16.03
N ARG A 81 -8.32 -0.10 14.84
CA ARG A 81 -7.19 -0.99 14.49
C ARG A 81 -5.86 -0.58 15.13
N PHE A 82 -5.73 0.66 15.59
CA PHE A 82 -4.50 1.16 16.16
C PHE A 82 -4.38 0.68 17.62
N THR A 83 -3.77 -0.48 17.81
CA THR A 83 -3.56 -1.08 19.13
C THR A 83 -2.08 -1.33 19.39
N ASN A 84 -1.68 -1.22 20.65
CA ASN A 84 -0.32 -1.52 21.09
C ASN A 84 -0.28 -2.90 21.74
N THR A 85 0.66 -3.74 21.31
CA THR A 85 0.98 -5.00 21.98
C THR A 85 2.44 -4.95 22.41
N THR A 86 2.72 -5.14 23.71
CA THR A 86 4.09 -5.21 24.23
C THR A 86 4.48 -6.65 24.50
N TYR A 87 5.63 -7.07 23.98
CA TYR A 87 6.19 -8.39 24.25
C TYR A 87 7.29 -8.27 25.30
N ARG A 88 7.21 -9.07 26.37
CA ARG A 88 8.31 -9.18 27.35
C ARG A 88 9.34 -10.18 26.85
N SER A 89 10.59 -9.74 26.77
CA SER A 89 11.75 -10.63 26.62
C SER A 89 11.73 -11.70 27.71
N ARG A 90 11.70 -12.98 27.32
CA ARG A 90 11.99 -14.09 28.23
C ARG A 90 13.48 -14.00 28.60
N LYS A 91 13.78 -13.67 29.87
CA LYS A 91 15.14 -13.80 30.41
C LYS A 91 15.59 -15.27 30.23
N LYS A 92 16.59 -15.51 29.38
CA LYS A 92 17.32 -16.80 29.38
C LYS A 92 17.94 -16.97 30.77
N LYS A 93 17.53 -17.99 31.52
CA LYS A 93 18.29 -18.45 32.70
C LYS A 93 19.67 -18.86 32.18
N ARG A 94 20.74 -18.18 32.64
CA ARG A 94 22.12 -18.63 32.38
C ARG A 94 22.31 -20.00 33.05
N PRO A 95 22.93 -21.00 32.40
CA PRO A 95 23.28 -22.23 33.09
C PRO A 95 24.30 -21.91 34.19
N LEU A 96 24.08 -22.46 35.39
CA LEU A 96 25.08 -22.48 36.45
C LEU A 96 26.26 -23.32 35.94
N LEU A 97 27.43 -22.70 35.75
CA LEU A 97 28.68 -23.45 35.61
C LEU A 97 28.95 -24.10 36.98
N ILE A 98 28.97 -25.43 36.99
CA ILE A 98 29.38 -26.24 38.13
C ILE A 98 30.89 -26.06 38.23
N ASP A 99 31.36 -25.43 39.30
CA ASP A 99 32.78 -25.40 39.65
C ASP A 99 33.16 -26.77 40.20
N THR A 100 33.98 -27.51 39.44
CA THR A 100 34.64 -28.73 39.91
C THR A 100 35.95 -28.33 40.56
N SER A 101 35.99 -28.42 41.88
CA SER A 101 37.21 -28.60 42.67
C SER A 101 36.96 -29.71 43.69
#